data_AF-A0A7C3JRN0-F1
#
_entry.id   AF-A0A7C3JRN0-F1
#
_cell.length_a   1.000
_cell.length_b   1.000
_cell.length_c   1.000
_cell.angle_alpha   90.00
_cell.angle_beta   90.00
_cell.angle_gamma   90.00
#
_symmetry.space_group_name_H-M   'P 1'
#
loop_
_entity.id
_entity.type
_entity.pdbx_description
1 polymer ?
#
loop_
_entity_poly.entity_id
_entity_poly.type
_entity_poly.pdbx_seq_one_letter_code
_entity_poly.pdbx_strand_id
1 'polypeptide(L)' 'MNTNFILDSERDQDLFASITEEEIIDLWRSIKDRGISEDQAWHAVVTGLALDMAFSKSKLCKEIEH' A
#
# COMPACT_ATOMS: atom_id res chain seq x y z
N MET A 1 0.51 -5.21 -36.21
CA MET A 1 -0.23 -5.47 -34.95
C MET A 1 0.82 -5.55 -33.85
N ASN A 2 0.93 -4.50 -33.04
CA ASN A 2 1.83 -4.49 -31.88
C ASN A 2 0.96 -4.42 -30.64
N THR A 3 0.63 -5.59 -30.08
CA THR A 3 -0.29 -5.79 -28.95
C THR A 3 0.34 -5.50 -27.58
N ASN A 4 1.45 -4.74 -27.52
CA ASN A 4 2.19 -4.51 -26.27
C ASN A 4 1.76 -3.25 -25.50
N PHE A 5 0.84 -2.43 -26.03
CA PHE A 5 0.37 -1.22 -25.35
C PHE A 5 -0.76 -1.44 -24.34
N ILE A 6 -1.31 -2.67 -24.25
CA ILE A 6 -2.45 -2.96 -23.37
C ILE A 6 -1.99 -3.47 -21.98
N LEU A 7 -0.77 -4.01 -21.87
CA LEU A 7 -0.30 -4.67 -20.62
C LEU A 7 0.44 -3.74 -19.63
N ASP A 8 0.74 -2.50 -20.03
CA ASP A 8 1.32 -1.49 -19.12
C ASP A 8 0.25 -0.65 -18.42
N SER A 9 -0.98 -0.62 -18.93
CA SER A 9 -2.08 0.14 -18.32
C SER A 9 -2.85 -0.65 -17.24
N GLU A 10 -2.67 -1.96 -17.15
CA GLU A 10 -3.37 -2.83 -16.19
C GLU A 10 -2.54 -3.17 -14.94
N ARG A 11 -1.24 -2.84 -14.93
CA ARG A 11 -0.32 -3.17 -13.82
C ARG A 11 -0.27 -2.12 -12.70
N ASP A 12 -0.82 -0.94 -12.95
CA ASP A 12 -1.19 0.05 -11.93
C ASP A 12 -2.62 -0.20 -11.43
N GLN A 13 -3.04 -1.47 -11.27
CA GLN A 13 -4.13 -1.75 -10.34
C GLN A 13 -3.65 -1.31 -8.97
N ASP A 14 -4.05 -0.10 -8.59
CA ASP A 14 -3.77 0.57 -7.33
C ASP A 14 -3.94 -0.45 -6.19
N LEU A 15 -2.84 -0.98 -5.69
CA LEU A 15 -2.84 -1.89 -4.54
C LEU A 15 -3.60 -1.26 -3.36
N PHE A 16 -3.59 0.08 -3.30
CA PHE A 16 -4.31 0.91 -2.35
C PHE A 16 -5.78 1.21 -2.73
N ALA A 17 -6.18 1.09 -4.00
CA ALA A 17 -7.60 1.20 -4.40
C ALA A 17 -8.41 -0.03 -3.94
N SER A 18 -7.73 -1.12 -3.59
CA SER A 18 -8.36 -2.29 -2.99
C SER A 18 -8.53 -2.19 -1.46
N ILE A 19 -7.79 -1.30 -0.80
CA ILE A 19 -7.88 -1.12 0.66
C ILE A 19 -9.15 -0.36 1.00
N THR A 20 -10.00 -0.94 1.83
CA THR A 20 -11.26 -0.30 2.25
C THR A 20 -11.12 0.46 3.56
N GLU A 21 -12.07 1.35 3.85
CA GLU A 21 -12.13 2.07 5.12
C GLU A 21 -12.27 1.12 6.31
N GLU A 22 -13.04 0.05 6.15
CA GLU A 22 -13.26 -0.97 7.17
C GLU A 22 -11.94 -1.66 7.56
N GLU A 23 -11.10 -2.01 6.57
CA GLU A 23 -9.78 -2.61 6.82
C GLU A 23 -8.84 -1.66 7.57
N ILE A 24 -8.91 -0.36 7.26
CA ILE A 24 -8.15 0.68 7.97
C ILE A 24 -8.64 0.81 9.43
N ILE A 25 -9.96 0.79 9.64
CA ILE A 25 -10.57 0.86 10.98
C ILE A 25 -10.18 -0.38 11.81
N ASP A 26 -10.27 -1.57 11.23
CA ASP A 26 -9.93 -2.81 11.91
C ASP A 26 -8.43 -2.88 12.27
N LEU A 27 -7.55 -2.44 11.36
CA LEU A 27 -6.12 -2.33 11.62
C LEU A 27 -5.83 -1.34 12.75
N TRP A 28 -6.41 -0.14 12.69
CA TRP A 28 -6.26 0.87 13.73
C TRP A 28 -6.73 0.34 15.09
N ARG A 29 -7.87 -0.35 15.13
CA ARG A 29 -8.42 -0.94 16.36
C ARG A 29 -7.50 -2.02 16.92
N SER A 30 -6.97 -2.91 16.06
CA SER A 30 -6.00 -3.94 16.44
C SER A 30 -4.71 -3.38 17.06
N ILE A 31 -4.28 -2.21 16.60
CA ILE A 31 -3.10 -1.50 17.14
C ILE A 31 -3.47 -0.81 18.46
N LYS A 32 -4.60 -0.10 18.51
CA LYS A 32 -5.10 0.61 19.70
C LYS A 32 -5.32 -0.33 20.88
N ASP A 33 -5.88 -1.51 20.63
CA ASP A 33 -6.19 -2.52 21.66
C ASP A 33 -4.93 -3.05 22.38
N ARG A 34 -3.73 -2.73 21.89
CA ARG A 34 -2.44 -3.03 22.54
C ARG A 34 -2.01 -1.99 23.58
N GLY A 35 -2.89 -1.07 23.96
CA GLY A 35 -2.62 -0.02 24.94
C GLY A 35 -1.90 1.21 24.37
N ILE A 36 -1.98 1.38 23.05
CA ILE A 36 -1.41 2.53 22.33
C ILE A 36 -2.46 3.67 22.29
N SER A 37 -2.00 4.92 22.34
CA SER A 37 -2.93 6.06 22.24
C SER A 37 -3.59 6.13 20.86
N GLU A 38 -4.76 6.74 20.80
CA GLU A 38 -5.53 6.90 19.55
C GLU A 38 -4.70 7.55 18.43
N ASP A 39 -4.01 8.64 18.76
CA ASP A 39 -3.16 9.39 17.84
C ASP A 39 -1.94 8.58 17.38
N GLN A 40 -1.30 7.86 18.29
CA GLN A 40 -0.17 6.99 17.96
C GLN A 40 -0.59 5.81 17.06
N ALA A 41 -1.74 5.21 17.34
CA ALA A 41 -2.28 4.13 16.51
C ALA A 41 -2.61 4.66 15.10
N TRP A 42 -3.21 5.84 15.00
CA TRP A 42 -3.49 6.48 13.71
C TRP A 42 -2.21 6.80 12.93
N HIS A 43 -1.21 7.39 13.60
CA HIS A 43 0.09 7.65 13.00
C HIS A 43 0.78 6.39 12.50
N ALA A 44 0.72 5.28 13.23
CA ALA A 44 1.29 4.01 12.81
C ALA A 44 0.63 3.48 11.52
N VAL A 45 -0.70 3.58 11.42
CA VAL A 45 -1.45 3.17 10.21
C VAL A 45 -1.08 4.03 9.01
N VAL A 46 -1.15 5.36 9.13
CA VAL A 46 -0.84 6.27 8.02
C VAL A 46 0.62 6.16 7.59
N THR A 47 1.55 6.00 8.55
CA THR A 47 2.97 5.82 8.25
C THR A 47 3.21 4.50 7.54
N GLY A 48 2.59 3.40 7.99
CA GLY A 48 2.68 2.10 7.33
C GLY A 48 2.21 2.16 5.88
N LEU A 49 1.05 2.76 5.63
CA LEU A 49 0.51 2.96 4.28
C LEU A 49 1.43 3.82 3.41
N ALA A 50 1.97 4.92 3.97
CA ALA A 50 2.89 5.79 3.25
C ALA A 50 4.21 5.09 2.90
N LEU A 51 4.75 4.27 3.81
CA LEU A 51 5.94 3.46 3.56
C LEU A 51 5.64 2.39 2.50
N ASP A 52 4.50 1.70 2.60
CA ASP A 52 4.11 0.72 1.60
C ASP A 52 3.94 1.36 0.21
N MET A 53 3.39 2.57 0.10
CA MET A 53 3.33 3.33 -1.16
C MET A 53 4.72 3.72 -1.67
N ALA A 54 5.59 4.24 -0.78
CA ALA A 54 6.93 4.68 -1.14
C ALA A 54 7.82 3.52 -1.60
N PHE A 55 7.70 2.35 -0.95
CA PHE A 55 8.51 1.17 -1.24
C PHE A 55 7.89 0.21 -2.25
N SER A 56 6.57 0.25 -2.50
CA SER A 56 5.95 -0.51 -3.61
C SER A 56 6.51 -0.08 -4.97
N LYS A 57 6.83 1.22 -5.13
CA LYS A 57 7.52 1.75 -6.32
C LYS A 57 8.98 1.28 -6.46
N SER A 58 9.61 0.83 -5.37
CA SER A 58 11.02 0.41 -5.36
C SER A 58 11.24 -1.04 -5.83
N LYS A 59 10.21 -1.89 -5.79
CA LYS A 59 10.30 -3.29 -6.27
C LYS A 59 10.39 -3.40 -7.80
N LEU A 60 9.92 -2.39 -8.54
CA LEU A 60 10.02 -2.33 -10.01
C LEU A 60 11.41 -1.87 -10.51
N CYS A 61 12.28 -1.35 -9.63
CA CYS A 61 13.61 -0.86 -9.99
C CYS A 61 14.71 -1.95 -9.86
N LYS A 62 14.33 -3.22 -9.80
CA LYS A 62 15.26 -4.37 -9.70
C LYS A 62 15.07 -5.42 -10.79
N GLU A 63 14.55 -5.06 -11.96
CA GLU A 63 14.88 -5.80 -13.18
C GLU A 63 16.22 -5.26 -13.68
N ILE A 64 17.31 -5.76 -13.08
CA ILE A 64 18.64 -5.61 -13.66
C ILE A 64 18.63 -6.51 -14.89
N GLU A 65 18.63 -5.87 -16.07
CA GLU A 65 18.87 -6.48 -17.37
C GLU A 65 19.99 -7.53 -17.27
N HIS A 66 19.73 -8.74 -17.75
CA HIS A 66 20.68 -9.84 -17.74
C HIS A 66 20.88 -10.42 -19.13
#